data_AF-M7WCK6-F1
#
_entry.id   AF-M7WCK6-F1
#
_cell.length_a   1.000
_cell.length_b   1.000
_cell.length_c   1.000
_cell.angle_alpha   90.00
_cell.angle_beta   90.00
_cell.angle_gamma   90.00
#
_symmetry.space_group_name_H-M   'P 1'
#
loop_
_entity.id
_entity.type
_entity.pdbx_description
1 polymer ?
#
loop_
_entity_poly.entity_id
_entity_poly.type
_entity_poly.pdbx_seq_one_letter_code
_entity_poly.pdbx_strand_id
1 'polypeptide(L)'
;MCTSVFNQRIINKEHIIIIIEDTNGNKFGGYVNVKIDKIDNWINDPKSFLFSIETKRRIQRMKKFDIKYLEDAFWLYDQSSNYLFTFGCDIYVYKESYKTKSYCKQRSYEYKGITNALC
;
A
#
# COMPACT_ATOMS: atom_id res chain seq x y z
N MET A 1 -3.24 -3.26 23.18
CA MET A 1 -3.19 -2.41 21.98
C MET A 1 -1.82 -2.58 21.34
N CYS A 2 -1.75 -2.82 20.04
CA CYS A 2 -0.47 -2.87 19.32
C CYS A 2 -0.10 -1.45 18.90
N THR A 3 0.93 -0.88 19.53
CA THR A 3 1.45 0.43 19.15
C THR A 3 2.42 0.28 17.99
N SER A 4 2.36 1.21 17.03
CA SER A 4 3.32 1.28 15.93
C SER A 4 3.94 2.67 15.87
N VAL A 5 5.27 2.73 15.82
CA VAL A 5 6.00 3.99 15.60
C VAL A 5 5.90 4.46 14.14
N PHE A 6 5.33 3.65 13.24
CA PHE A 6 5.24 3.95 11.82
C PHE A 6 4.50 5.26 11.56
N ASN A 7 3.32 5.44 12.15
CA ASN A 7 2.49 6.64 11.95
C ASN A 7 3.26 7.92 12.31
N GLN A 8 3.99 7.90 13.42
CA GLN A 8 4.80 9.04 13.88
C GLN A 8 5.93 9.39 12.90
N ARG A 9 6.42 8.40 12.14
CA ARG A 9 7.51 8.58 11.19
C ARG A 9 7.03 9.12 9.84
N ILE A 10 5.80 8.81 9.44
CA ILE A 10 5.29 9.15 8.10
C ILE A 10 4.26 10.28 8.10
N ILE A 11 3.64 10.60 9.23
CA ILE A 11 2.73 11.76 9.32
C ILE A 11 3.49 13.05 8.98
N ASN A 12 2.83 13.95 8.26
CA ASN A 12 3.36 15.19 7.71
C ASN A 12 4.52 15.04 6.72
N LYS A 13 4.78 13.82 6.23
CA LYS A 13 5.70 13.56 5.11
C LYS A 13 4.93 13.48 3.80
N GLU A 14 5.60 13.77 2.71
CA GLU A 14 5.09 13.73 1.32
C GLU A 14 6.12 13.05 0.43
N HIS A 15 5.71 12.67 -0.79
CA HIS A 15 6.56 11.93 -1.75
C HIS A 15 7.16 10.65 -1.14
N ILE A 16 6.32 9.81 -0.54
CA ILE A 16 6.73 8.59 0.14
C ILE A 16 6.59 7.41 -0.80
N ILE A 17 7.64 6.59 -0.89
CA ILE A 17 7.58 5.25 -1.47
C ILE A 17 7.58 4.25 -0.30
N ILE A 18 6.62 3.34 -0.30
CA ILE A 18 6.59 2.21 0.62
C ILE A 18 6.85 0.94 -0.18
N ILE A 19 7.90 0.21 0.19
CA ILE A 19 8.24 -1.09 -0.39
C ILE A 19 7.87 -2.18 0.61
N ILE A 20 7.19 -3.21 0.12
CA ILE A 20 6.72 -4.37 0.85
C ILE A 20 7.38 -5.61 0.24
N GLU A 21 7.89 -6.47 1.11
CA GLU A 21 8.33 -7.82 0.75
C GLU A 21 7.44 -8.84 1.46
N ASP A 22 6.81 -9.73 0.70
CA ASP A 22 5.98 -10.80 1.27
C ASP A 22 6.78 -12.07 1.60
N THR A 23 6.12 -13.05 2.22
CA THR A 23 6.75 -14.32 2.62
C THR A 23 7.17 -15.20 1.43
N ASN A 24 6.67 -14.91 0.23
CA ASN A 24 7.06 -15.58 -1.00
C ASN A 24 8.24 -14.88 -1.68
N GLY A 25 8.72 -13.76 -1.15
CA GLY A 25 9.79 -12.93 -1.73
C GLY A 25 9.31 -12.04 -2.88
N ASN A 26 8.00 -11.79 -3.00
CA ASN A 26 7.51 -10.77 -3.93
C ASN A 26 7.79 -9.39 -3.33
N LYS A 27 8.32 -8.48 -4.14
CA LYS A 27 8.60 -7.08 -3.79
C LYS A 27 7.70 -6.17 -4.60
N PHE A 28 6.88 -5.40 -3.92
CA PHE A 28 5.90 -4.50 -4.51
C PHE A 28 5.66 -3.32 -3.56
N GLY A 29 4.80 -2.40 -3.91
CA GLY A 29 4.59 -1.24 -3.06
C GLY A 29 3.71 -0.18 -3.68
N GLY A 30 3.66 0.96 -3.01
CA GLY A 30 2.90 2.12 -3.44
C GLY A 30 3.67 3.42 -3.24
N TYR A 31 3.30 4.42 -4.03
CA TYR A 31 3.79 5.78 -3.94
C TYR A 31 2.67 6.71 -3.50
N VAL A 32 2.94 7.54 -2.49
CA VAL A 32 2.09 8.67 -2.09
C VAL A 32 2.81 9.94 -2.47
N ASN A 33 2.25 10.70 -3.41
CA ASN A 33 2.77 11.99 -3.85
C ASN A 33 2.45 13.10 -2.85
N VAL A 34 1.23 13.13 -2.30
CA VAL A 34 0.78 14.21 -1.43
C VAL A 34 1.23 14.01 0.02
N LYS A 35 1.03 15.04 0.85
CA LYS A 35 1.32 14.98 2.28
C LYS A 35 0.34 14.07 3.01
N ILE A 36 0.87 13.26 3.92
CA ILE A 36 0.09 12.44 4.84
C ILE A 36 -0.28 13.28 6.07
N ASP A 37 -1.40 13.98 6.00
CA ASP A 37 -1.86 14.92 7.04
C ASP A 37 -3.07 14.43 7.85
N LYS A 38 -3.57 13.23 7.53
CA LYS A 38 -4.73 12.60 8.18
C LYS A 38 -4.39 11.21 8.71
N ILE A 39 -5.07 10.83 9.78
CA ILE A 39 -5.07 9.49 10.37
C ILE A 39 -6.53 9.02 10.39
N ASP A 40 -6.76 7.73 10.13
CA ASP A 40 -8.09 7.14 10.03
C ASP A 40 -9.02 7.86 9.05
N ASN A 41 -8.45 8.29 7.94
CA ASN A 41 -9.19 8.86 6.83
C ASN A 41 -8.43 8.61 5.53
N TRP A 42 -9.16 8.65 4.41
CA TRP A 42 -8.55 8.57 3.10
C TRP A 42 -7.74 9.83 2.78
N ILE A 43 -6.59 9.57 2.19
CA ILE A 43 -5.77 10.56 1.52
C ILE A 43 -6.10 10.44 0.03
N ASN A 44 -6.61 11.53 -0.52
CA ASN A 44 -6.89 11.64 -1.94
C ASN A 44 -5.61 12.02 -2.66
N ASP A 45 -5.16 11.17 -3.58
CA ASP A 45 -3.92 11.41 -4.32
C ASP A 45 -4.04 10.90 -5.76
N PRO A 46 -4.39 11.79 -6.71
CA PRO A 46 -4.48 11.44 -8.12
C PRO A 46 -3.16 10.99 -8.75
N LYS A 47 -2.02 11.26 -8.08
CA LYS A 47 -0.68 10.87 -8.55
C LYS A 47 -0.17 9.61 -7.83
N SER A 48 -0.98 9.02 -6.94
CA SER A 48 -0.67 7.74 -6.34
C SER A 48 -0.61 6.64 -7.39
N PHE A 49 0.30 5.71 -7.19
CA PHE A 49 0.41 4.51 -8.01
C PHE A 49 0.91 3.34 -7.19
N LEU A 50 0.49 2.14 -7.58
CA LEU A 50 1.10 0.91 -7.11
C LEU A 50 2.18 0.46 -8.08
N PHE A 51 3.12 -0.34 -7.59
CA PHE A 51 4.14 -0.94 -8.41
C PHE A 51 4.52 -2.33 -7.94
N SER A 52 5.01 -3.13 -8.88
CA SER A 52 5.64 -4.42 -8.63
C SER A 52 7.09 -4.33 -9.09
N ILE A 53 8.05 -4.73 -8.26
CA ILE A 53 9.49 -4.73 -8.55
C ILE A 53 9.92 -6.11 -9.04
N GLU A 54 9.66 -7.11 -8.21
CA GLU A 54 10.08 -8.49 -8.41
C GLU A 54 8.95 -9.39 -7.93
N THR A 55 8.36 -10.16 -8.84
CA THR A 55 7.43 -11.24 -8.49
C THR A 55 7.98 -12.51 -9.07
N LYS A 56 8.00 -13.61 -8.31
CA LYS A 56 8.58 -14.89 -8.77
C LYS A 56 7.88 -15.36 -10.06
N ARG A 57 8.47 -15.01 -11.21
CA ARG A 57 8.12 -15.41 -12.59
C ARG A 57 6.84 -14.84 -13.21
N ARG A 58 6.05 -14.00 -12.51
CA ARG A 58 4.80 -13.42 -13.07
C ARG A 58 5.03 -12.14 -13.87
N ILE A 59 5.94 -11.30 -13.40
CA ILE A 59 6.26 -10.01 -14.03
C ILE A 59 7.77 -9.94 -14.26
N GLN A 60 8.19 -9.89 -15.52
CA GLN A 60 9.62 -9.89 -15.91
C GLN A 60 10.34 -8.55 -15.68
N ARG A 61 9.63 -7.46 -15.38
CA ARG A 61 10.18 -6.10 -15.21
C ARG A 61 9.34 -5.32 -14.22
N MET A 62 9.90 -4.25 -13.65
CA MET A 62 9.11 -3.37 -12.81
C MET A 62 7.87 -2.85 -13.55
N LYS A 63 6.71 -2.92 -12.91
CA LYS A 63 5.43 -2.45 -13.46
C LYS A 63 4.83 -1.41 -12.54
N LYS A 64 4.28 -0.36 -13.15
CA LYS A 64 3.49 0.69 -12.50
C LYS A 64 2.01 0.48 -12.83
N PHE A 65 1.16 0.64 -11.83
CA PHE A 65 -0.29 0.54 -11.89
C PHE A 65 -0.88 1.87 -11.42
N ASP A 66 -1.57 2.57 -12.32
CA ASP A 66 -2.17 3.87 -12.03
C ASP A 66 -3.48 3.70 -11.25
N ILE A 67 -3.78 4.64 -10.38
CA ILE A 67 -5.00 4.62 -9.56
C ILE A 67 -6.26 4.79 -10.42
N LYS A 68 -7.32 4.04 -10.08
CA LYS A 68 -8.64 4.14 -10.73
C LYS A 68 -9.60 5.04 -9.94
N TYR A 69 -9.62 4.90 -8.61
CA TYR A 69 -10.50 5.66 -7.71
C TYR A 69 -9.67 6.62 -6.86
N LEU A 70 -9.70 7.91 -7.23
CA LEU A 70 -8.79 8.94 -6.69
C LEU A 70 -9.02 9.24 -5.20
N GLU A 71 -10.21 8.92 -4.71
CA GLU A 71 -10.63 9.10 -3.31
C GLU A 71 -10.08 8.06 -2.34
N ASP A 72 -9.49 6.96 -2.85
CA ASP A 72 -9.05 5.84 -2.02
C ASP A 72 -7.54 5.60 -2.12
N ALA A 73 -6.70 6.63 -2.29
CA ALA A 73 -5.30 6.40 -2.62
C ALA A 73 -4.49 5.73 -1.49
N PHE A 74 -4.57 6.29 -0.29
CA PHE A 74 -3.86 5.78 0.89
C PHE A 74 -4.64 6.05 2.18
N TRP A 75 -4.57 5.12 3.12
CA TRP A 75 -5.14 5.27 4.46
C TRP A 75 -4.10 4.87 5.51
N LEU A 76 -3.80 5.79 6.42
CA LEU A 76 -2.99 5.53 7.59
C LEU A 76 -3.89 5.24 8.78
N TYR A 77 -3.84 4.01 9.32
CA TYR A 77 -4.70 3.64 10.42
C TYR A 77 -4.19 4.18 11.76
N ASP A 78 -5.08 4.44 12.71
CA ASP A 78 -4.68 4.89 14.05
C ASP A 78 -3.92 3.83 14.89
N GLN A 79 -3.59 4.21 16.13
CA GLN A 79 -2.90 3.31 17.07
C GLN A 79 -3.80 2.18 17.61
N SER A 80 -5.11 2.34 17.59
CA SER A 80 -6.05 1.35 18.14
C SER A 80 -6.35 0.22 17.15
N SER A 81 -6.27 0.50 15.85
CA SER A 81 -6.50 -0.44 14.75
C SER A 81 -5.45 -1.55 14.70
N ASN A 82 -5.83 -2.73 14.20
CA ASN A 82 -4.88 -3.81 13.91
C ASN A 82 -4.19 -3.63 12.54
N TYR A 83 -4.73 -2.76 11.68
CA TYR A 83 -4.12 -2.39 10.42
C TYR A 83 -3.02 -1.34 10.64
N LEU A 84 -2.04 -1.32 9.75
CA LEU A 84 -0.96 -0.34 9.73
C LEU A 84 -1.25 0.74 8.69
N PHE A 85 -1.43 0.35 7.44
CA PHE A 85 -1.86 1.22 6.35
C PHE A 85 -2.55 0.40 5.25
N THR A 86 -3.26 1.09 4.35
CA THR A 86 -3.69 0.52 3.07
C THR A 86 -3.37 1.45 1.91
N PHE A 87 -3.03 0.86 0.75
CA PHE A 87 -3.04 1.58 -0.53
C PHE A 87 -4.22 1.09 -1.35
N GLY A 88 -5.13 1.99 -1.73
CA GLY A 88 -6.37 1.53 -2.32
C GLY A 88 -7.14 0.61 -1.37
N CYS A 89 -8.16 -0.01 -1.93
CA CYS A 89 -8.67 -1.27 -1.42
C CYS A 89 -7.87 -2.47 -1.96
N ASP A 90 -6.55 -2.29 -2.18
CA ASP A 90 -5.69 -3.22 -2.92
C ASP A 90 -4.54 -3.80 -2.10
N ILE A 91 -3.90 -3.04 -1.22
CA ILE A 91 -2.83 -3.55 -0.35
C ILE A 91 -3.22 -3.27 1.10
N TYR A 92 -3.50 -4.30 1.88
CA TYR A 92 -3.78 -4.16 3.31
C TYR A 92 -2.60 -4.71 4.12
N VAL A 93 -1.94 -3.84 4.87
CA VAL A 93 -0.83 -4.22 5.76
C VAL A 93 -1.29 -4.16 7.20
N TYR A 94 -1.16 -5.27 7.92
CA TYR A 94 -1.44 -5.33 9.36
C TYR A 94 -0.20 -5.01 10.19
N LYS A 95 -0.41 -4.57 11.43
CA LYS A 95 0.65 -4.42 12.43
C LYS A 95 1.31 -5.79 12.72
N GLU A 96 2.53 -5.76 13.23
CA GLU A 96 3.40 -6.93 13.42
C GLU A 96 2.69 -8.13 14.08
N SER A 97 1.93 -7.90 15.16
CA SER A 97 1.20 -8.96 15.87
C SER A 97 0.11 -9.66 15.04
N TYR A 98 -0.27 -9.08 13.90
CA TYR A 98 -1.29 -9.60 12.98
C TYR A 98 -0.75 -9.69 11.54
N LYS A 99 0.57 -9.62 11.33
CA LYS A 99 1.18 -9.52 9.98
C LYS A 99 0.76 -10.62 9.01
N THR A 100 0.46 -11.81 9.51
CA THR A 100 -0.02 -12.97 8.71
C THR A 100 -1.40 -12.75 8.11
N LYS A 101 -2.13 -11.70 8.51
CA LYS A 101 -3.42 -11.32 7.96
C LYS A 101 -3.32 -10.29 6.84
N SER A 102 -2.12 -9.78 6.52
CA SER A 102 -1.93 -8.86 5.39
C SER A 102 -2.25 -9.54 4.06
N TYR A 103 -2.83 -8.80 3.12
CA TYR A 103 -3.27 -9.37 1.84
C TYR A 103 -3.31 -8.33 0.72
N CYS A 104 -3.29 -8.82 -0.53
CA CYS A 104 -3.54 -8.01 -1.72
C CYS A 104 -4.92 -8.30 -2.32
N LYS A 105 -5.46 -7.30 -3.02
CA LYS A 105 -6.62 -7.34 -3.91
C LYS A 105 -6.28 -6.50 -5.14
N GLN A 106 -7.09 -6.62 -6.19
CA GLN A 106 -6.95 -5.84 -7.41
C GLN A 106 -8.29 -5.18 -7.76
N ARG A 107 -8.59 -4.04 -7.13
CA ARG A 107 -9.86 -3.33 -7.23
C ARG A 107 -9.67 -1.86 -7.61
N SER A 108 -8.74 -1.17 -6.96
CA SER A 108 -8.63 0.29 -6.98
C SER A 108 -7.55 0.83 -7.92
N TYR A 109 -6.72 -0.04 -8.51
CA TYR A 109 -5.69 0.32 -9.50
C TYR A 109 -5.87 -0.45 -10.82
N GLU A 110 -5.33 0.10 -11.91
CA GLU A 110 -5.38 -0.49 -13.25
C GLU A 110 -4.22 -1.48 -13.47
N TYR A 111 -4.54 -2.78 -13.42
CA TYR A 111 -3.56 -3.87 -13.55
C TYR A 111 -3.35 -4.36 -14.99
N LYS A 112 -4.01 -3.76 -15.99
CA LYS A 112 -3.82 -4.05 -17.42
C LYS A 112 -4.02 -5.54 -17.75
N GLY A 113 -5.01 -6.16 -17.09
CA GLY A 113 -5.33 -7.58 -17.23
C GLY A 113 -4.40 -8.57 -16.52
N ILE A 114 -3.39 -8.09 -15.79
CA ILE A 114 -2.47 -8.95 -15.03
C ILE A 114 -3.17 -9.43 -13.74
N THR A 115 -3.18 -10.73 -13.49
CA THR A 115 -3.71 -11.34 -12.26
C THR A 115 -2.61 -11.54 -11.22
N ASN A 116 -2.95 -11.35 -9.94
CA ASN A 116 -2.05 -11.46 -8.79
C ASN A 116 -0.71 -10.71 -9.04
N ALA A 117 -0.83 -9.46 -9.46
CA ALA A 117 0.26 -8.62 -9.94
C ALA A 117 1.20 -8.12 -8.82
N LEU A 118 0.72 -8.11 -7.58
CA LEU A 118 1.45 -7.65 -6.39
C LEU A 118 1.84 -8.83 -5.50
N CYS A 119 0.80 -9.49 -4.98
CA CYS A 119 0.82 -10.81 -4.39
C CYS A 119 -0.37 -11.59 -4.98
#